data_AF-X0Z951-F1
#
_entry.id   AF-X0Z951-F1
#
_cell.length_a   1.000
_cell.length_b   1.000
_cell.length_c   1.000
_cell.angle_alpha   90.00
_cell.angle_beta   90.00
_cell.angle_gamma   90.00
#
_symmetry.space_group_name_H-M   'P 1'
#
loop_
_entity.id
_entity.type
_entity.pdbx_description
1 polymer ?
#
loop_
_entity_poly.entity_id
_entity_poly.type
_entity_poly.pdbx_seq_one_letter_code
_entity_poly.pdbx_strand_id
1 'polypeptide(L)'
;SDGENYGKLLAYLFPKERLVYGPSQIENRIQQDTVITEQLALWGRGGSRVIRGNLLLIPLGKSILYVEPVFLQAEGGGLPQLKRVIVVAGDQIAMEPTLEESLAVIFGTEAIPPEEPEVEPPTPGEPEEALSVEIASLIEEAQQHYDRAQQYLKAGDWTGYGEELDALKAVLDQLAELIAEETG
;
A
#
# COMPACT_ATOMS: atom_id res chain seq x y z
N SER A 1 -1.97 32.22 8.58
CA SER A 1 -1.64 32.03 10.01
C SER A 1 -2.86 31.46 10.69
N ASP A 2 -2.83 30.33 11.35
CA ASP A 2 -1.77 29.34 11.59
C ASP A 2 -2.51 28.06 11.98
N GLY A 3 -1.93 26.91 11.70
CA GLY A 3 -2.29 25.67 12.36
C GLY A 3 -1.00 25.04 12.87
N GLU A 4 -0.76 25.13 14.17
CA GLU A 4 0.48 24.81 14.92
C GLU A 4 0.99 23.35 14.81
N ASN A 5 0.62 22.64 13.75
CA ASN A 5 0.93 21.23 13.52
C ASN A 5 1.61 20.96 12.18
N TYR A 6 1.76 21.95 11.29
CA TYR A 6 2.49 21.77 10.03
C TYR A 6 3.98 21.56 10.32
N GLY A 7 4.46 20.32 10.17
CA GLY A 7 5.85 19.95 10.41
C GLY A 7 6.14 19.28 11.77
N LYS A 8 5.14 18.74 12.47
CA LYS A 8 5.42 17.86 13.63
C LYS A 8 6.07 16.56 13.14
N LEU A 9 7.40 16.50 13.24
CA LEU A 9 8.18 15.26 13.17
C LEU A 9 7.67 14.31 14.27
N LEU A 10 6.84 13.35 13.89
CA LEU A 10 6.35 12.32 14.80
C LEU A 10 7.44 11.25 14.94
N ALA A 11 8.25 11.38 16.00
CA ALA A 11 9.28 10.42 16.33
C ALA A 11 8.64 9.21 17.03
N TYR A 12 8.28 8.18 16.26
CA TYR A 12 7.85 6.90 16.81
C TYR A 12 9.06 6.08 17.29
N LEU A 13 9.07 5.76 18.58
CA LEU A 13 10.05 4.86 19.19
C LEU A 13 9.47 3.45 19.17
N PHE A 14 10.00 2.59 18.30
CA PHE A 14 9.57 1.20 18.20
C PHE A 14 10.23 0.31 19.29
N PRO A 15 9.52 -0.71 19.82
CA PRO A 15 10.10 -1.67 20.75
C PRO A 15 11.28 -2.44 20.14
N LYS A 16 12.32 -2.72 20.93
CA LYS A 16 13.61 -3.28 20.47
C LYS A 16 13.58 -4.76 20.03
N GLU A 17 12.40 -5.39 19.99
CA GLU A 17 12.24 -6.85 19.93
C GLU A 17 11.89 -7.39 18.53
N ARG A 18 11.77 -6.53 17.51
CA ARG A 18 11.78 -6.93 16.09
C ARG A 18 12.71 -6.01 15.30
N LEU A 19 13.46 -6.57 14.34
CA LEU A 19 14.28 -5.80 13.40
C LEU A 19 13.36 -4.96 12.50
N VAL A 20 13.14 -3.70 12.89
CA VAL A 20 12.46 -2.73 12.04
C VAL A 20 13.49 -2.18 11.06
N TYR A 21 13.38 -2.58 9.78
CA TYR A 21 14.21 -2.00 8.72
C TYR A 21 13.91 -0.51 8.60
N GLY A 22 14.93 0.32 8.41
CA GLY A 22 14.74 1.73 8.09
C GLY A 22 14.45 1.96 6.60
N PRO A 23 13.99 3.17 6.20
CA PRO A 23 13.70 3.50 4.80
C PRO A 23 14.82 3.14 3.83
N SER A 24 16.08 3.47 4.15
CA SER A 24 17.23 3.13 3.29
C SER A 24 17.47 1.63 3.12
N GLN A 25 17.14 0.83 4.14
CA GLN A 25 17.27 -0.62 4.08
C GLN A 25 16.15 -1.23 3.22
N ILE A 26 14.94 -0.69 3.32
CA ILE A 26 13.81 -1.08 2.46
C ILE A 26 14.08 -0.71 0.99
N GLU A 27 14.58 0.50 0.74
CA GLU A 27 15.00 0.93 -0.60
C GLU A 27 16.03 -0.01 -1.22
N ASN A 28 17.03 -0.43 -0.44
CA ASN A 28 18.03 -1.39 -0.90
C ASN A 28 17.41 -2.76 -1.19
N ARG A 29 16.45 -3.22 -0.37
CA ARG A 29 15.73 -4.49 -0.61
C ARG A 29 14.91 -4.44 -1.89
N ILE A 30 14.17 -3.35 -2.12
CA ILE A 30 13.41 -3.12 -3.36
C ILE A 30 14.37 -3.13 -4.57
N GLN A 31 15.53 -2.49 -4.47
CA GLN A 31 16.56 -2.49 -5.54
C GLN A 31 17.26 -3.83 -5.75
N GLN A 32 17.15 -4.75 -4.80
CA GLN A 32 17.69 -6.11 -4.90
C GLN A 32 16.65 -7.12 -5.39
N ASP A 33 15.37 -6.74 -5.41
CA ASP A 33 14.30 -7.58 -5.95
C ASP A 33 14.43 -7.68 -7.47
N THR A 34 14.66 -8.90 -7.95
CA THR A 34 14.88 -9.17 -9.38
C THR A 34 13.67 -8.81 -10.22
N VAL A 35 12.45 -9.13 -9.76
CA VAL A 35 11.21 -8.90 -10.53
C VAL A 35 10.98 -7.41 -10.70
N ILE A 36 11.11 -6.65 -9.61
CA ILE A 36 10.99 -5.19 -9.64
C ILE A 36 12.06 -4.61 -10.55
N THR A 37 13.33 -4.96 -10.33
CA THR A 37 14.45 -4.36 -11.05
C THR A 37 14.40 -4.63 -12.55
N GLU A 38 14.05 -5.85 -12.97
CA GLU A 38 13.87 -6.19 -14.38
C GLU A 38 12.72 -5.40 -15.01
N GLN A 39 11.59 -5.29 -14.32
CA GLN A 39 10.41 -4.57 -14.81
C GLN A 39 10.68 -3.06 -14.96
N LEU A 40 11.33 -2.43 -13.98
CA LEU A 40 11.72 -1.02 -14.05
C LEU A 40 12.73 -0.78 -15.17
N ALA A 41 13.71 -1.67 -15.32
CA ALA A 41 14.68 -1.58 -16.41
C ALA A 41 14.01 -1.73 -17.78
N LEU A 42 12.97 -2.54 -17.91
CA LEU A 42 12.21 -2.72 -19.14
C LEU A 42 11.42 -1.45 -19.51
N TRP A 43 10.73 -0.83 -18.55
CA TRP A 43 10.00 0.42 -18.79
C TRP A 43 10.91 1.58 -19.14
N GLY A 44 12.12 1.62 -18.56
CA GLY A 44 13.13 2.64 -18.88
C GLY A 44 13.68 2.59 -20.30
N ARG A 45 13.48 1.50 -21.06
CA ARG A 45 14.02 1.34 -22.42
C ARG A 45 13.10 1.83 -23.53
N GLY A 46 11.81 2.02 -23.25
CA GLY A 46 10.77 2.27 -24.25
C GLY A 46 10.49 3.75 -24.56
N GLY A 47 11.47 4.65 -24.38
CA GLY A 47 11.23 6.09 -24.50
C GLY A 47 10.35 6.66 -23.37
N SER A 48 10.36 5.97 -22.22
CA SER A 48 9.66 6.38 -21.00
C SER A 48 10.64 6.48 -19.84
N ARG A 49 10.45 7.49 -19.00
CA ARG A 49 11.14 7.66 -17.72
C ARG A 49 10.34 6.99 -16.61
N VAL A 50 11.00 6.14 -15.85
CA VAL A 50 10.49 5.63 -14.57
C VAL A 50 10.73 6.66 -13.48
N ILE A 51 9.70 6.97 -12.71
CA ILE A 51 9.76 7.87 -11.57
C ILE A 51 9.29 7.10 -10.34
N ARG A 52 10.21 6.82 -9.43
CA ARG A 52 9.90 6.27 -8.10
C ARG A 52 9.44 7.41 -7.21
N GLY A 53 8.28 7.25 -6.59
CA GLY A 53 7.70 8.23 -5.67
C GLY A 53 8.38 8.21 -4.31
N ASN A 54 7.83 8.97 -3.36
CA ASN A 54 8.30 8.93 -1.99
C ASN A 54 7.86 7.62 -1.32
N LEU A 55 8.79 6.98 -0.60
CA LEU A 55 8.50 5.86 0.27
C LEU A 55 7.70 6.34 1.49
N LEU A 56 6.43 5.94 1.57
CA LEU A 56 5.56 6.21 2.69
C LEU A 56 5.77 5.13 3.76
N LEU A 57 5.92 5.57 5.00
CA LEU A 57 6.08 4.72 6.17
C LEU A 57 4.81 4.80 7.01
N ILE A 58 4.07 3.70 7.11
CA ILE A 58 2.82 3.61 7.84
C ILE A 58 3.01 2.63 9.01
N PRO A 59 3.11 3.10 10.26
CA PRO A 59 3.17 2.23 11.42
C PRO A 59 1.84 1.48 11.55
N LEU A 60 1.85 0.15 11.68
CA LEU A 60 0.65 -0.67 11.88
C LEU A 60 0.78 -1.44 13.19
N GLY A 61 0.15 -0.97 14.28
CA GLY A 61 0.32 -1.54 15.61
C GLY A 61 1.80 -1.75 16.02
N LYS A 62 2.31 -2.98 15.87
CA LYS A 62 3.70 -3.40 16.19
C LYS A 62 4.58 -3.67 14.96
N SER A 63 4.11 -3.38 13.76
CA SER A 63 4.83 -3.53 12.49
C SER A 63 4.83 -2.21 11.71
N ILE A 64 5.48 -2.21 10.55
CA ILE A 64 5.50 -1.08 9.63
C ILE A 64 5.18 -1.60 8.23
N LEU A 65 4.26 -0.91 7.57
CA LEU A 65 3.99 -1.06 6.15
C LEU A 65 4.68 0.06 5.38
N TYR A 66 5.40 -0.30 4.33
CA TYR A 66 6.03 0.64 3.42
C TYR A 66 5.30 0.65 2.10
N VAL A 67 5.00 1.84 1.57
CA VAL A 67 4.27 1.99 0.32
C VAL A 67 5.00 2.98 -0.59
N GLU A 68 5.34 2.57 -1.81
CA GLU A 68 6.02 3.41 -2.78
C GLU A 68 5.33 3.36 -4.15
N PRO A 69 4.77 4.49 -4.63
CA PRO A 69 4.20 4.52 -5.97
C PRO A 69 5.28 4.63 -7.05
N VAL A 70 5.10 3.93 -8.16
CA VAL A 70 5.95 3.99 -9.36
C VAL A 70 5.15 4.59 -10.50
N PHE A 71 5.65 5.69 -11.05
CA PHE A 71 5.04 6.39 -12.18
C PHE A 71 5.86 6.21 -13.46
N LEU A 72 5.17 6.24 -14.60
CA LEU A 72 5.80 6.37 -15.92
C LEU A 72 5.47 7.72 -16.55
N GLN A 73 6.46 8.30 -17.22
CA GLN A 73 6.33 9.53 -17.99
C GLN A 73 7.02 9.37 -19.34
N ALA A 74 6.44 9.86 -20.43
CA ALA A 74 7.11 9.85 -21.72
C ALA A 74 8.35 10.78 -21.72
N GLU A 75 9.43 10.39 -22.41
CA GLU A 75 10.67 11.18 -22.47
C GLU A 75 10.48 12.57 -23.10
N GLY A 76 9.54 12.68 -24.05
CA GLY A 76 9.15 13.96 -24.68
C GLY A 76 8.36 14.91 -23.77
N GLY A 77 8.12 14.51 -22.51
CA GLY A 77 7.27 15.23 -21.56
C GLY A 77 5.86 14.66 -21.48
N GLY A 78 5.08 15.17 -20.51
CA GLY A 78 3.72 14.69 -20.21
C GLY A 78 3.48 14.57 -18.71
N LEU A 79 2.23 14.31 -18.31
CA LEU A 79 1.91 14.07 -16.91
C LEU A 79 2.37 12.65 -16.51
N PRO A 80 3.11 12.47 -15.40
CA PRO A 80 3.40 11.15 -14.86
C PRO A 80 2.13 10.38 -14.53
N GLN A 81 2.07 9.11 -14.90
CA GLN A 81 0.94 8.22 -14.64
C GLN A 81 1.36 7.10 -13.69
N LEU A 82 0.56 6.84 -12.66
CA LEU A 82 0.79 5.74 -11.73
C LEU A 82 0.75 4.42 -12.52
N LYS A 83 1.74 3.56 -12.32
CA LYS A 83 1.86 2.29 -13.03
C LYS A 83 1.90 1.08 -12.08
N ARG A 84 2.54 1.26 -10.92
CA ARG A 84 2.59 0.26 -9.85
C ARG A 84 2.59 0.93 -8.49
N VAL A 85 2.22 0.15 -7.48
CA VAL A 85 2.46 0.42 -6.08
C VAL A 85 3.35 -0.71 -5.57
N ILE A 86 4.46 -0.36 -4.93
CA ILE A 86 5.31 -1.32 -4.22
C ILE A 86 4.89 -1.29 -2.76
N VAL A 87 4.58 -2.45 -2.18
CA VAL A 87 4.26 -2.60 -0.77
C VAL A 87 5.25 -3.56 -0.13
N VAL A 88 5.79 -3.17 1.04
CA VAL A 88 6.67 -4.02 1.83
C VAL A 88 6.13 -4.15 3.25
N ALA A 89 5.90 -5.39 3.68
CA ALA A 89 5.51 -5.73 5.04
C ALA A 89 6.42 -6.85 5.56
N GLY A 90 7.25 -6.53 6.56
CA GLY A 90 8.24 -7.50 7.08
C GLY A 90 9.18 -8.00 5.97
N ASP A 91 9.09 -9.29 5.67
CA ASP A 91 9.93 -9.95 4.66
C ASP A 91 9.28 -10.02 3.26
N GLN A 92 7.99 -9.72 3.14
CA GLN A 92 7.26 -9.76 1.88
C GLN A 92 7.33 -8.43 1.14
N ILE A 93 7.48 -8.50 -0.18
CA ILE A 93 7.49 -7.38 -1.11
C ILE A 93 6.51 -7.72 -2.24
N ALA A 94 5.59 -6.81 -2.55
CA ALA A 94 4.67 -6.91 -3.68
C ALA A 94 4.80 -5.66 -4.56
N MET A 95 4.62 -5.82 -5.87
CA MET A 95 4.59 -4.71 -6.82
C MET A 95 3.45 -4.89 -7.82
N GLU A 96 2.28 -4.36 -7.48
CA GLU A 96 1.05 -4.55 -8.28
C GLU A 96 0.51 -3.23 -8.83
N PRO A 97 -0.38 -3.26 -9.84
CA PRO A 97 -1.00 -2.06 -10.40
C PRO A 97 -1.64 -1.13 -9.34
N THR A 98 -2.29 -1.67 -8.32
CA THR A 98 -2.97 -0.90 -7.26
C THR A 98 -2.44 -1.19 -5.85
N LEU A 99 -2.81 -0.35 -4.88
CA LEU A 99 -2.53 -0.61 -3.47
C LEU A 99 -3.31 -1.84 -3.01
N GLU A 100 -4.58 -1.96 -3.38
CA GLU A 100 -5.43 -3.13 -3.12
C GLU A 100 -4.76 -4.43 -3.54
N GLU A 101 -4.35 -4.56 -4.80
CA GLU A 101 -3.73 -5.79 -5.33
C GLU A 101 -2.42 -6.08 -4.59
N SER A 102 -1.65 -5.04 -4.25
CA SER A 102 -0.40 -5.20 -3.50
C SER A 102 -0.66 -5.69 -2.07
N LEU A 103 -1.68 -5.15 -1.38
CA LEU A 103 -2.07 -5.59 -0.04
C LEU A 103 -2.61 -7.02 -0.08
N ALA A 104 -3.39 -7.37 -1.09
CA ALA A 104 -3.92 -8.71 -1.28
C ALA A 104 -2.78 -9.75 -1.42
N VAL A 105 -1.75 -9.45 -2.23
CA VAL A 105 -0.55 -10.30 -2.35
C VAL A 105 0.22 -10.42 -1.03
N ILE A 106 0.36 -9.32 -0.28
CA ILE A 106 1.06 -9.32 1.00
C ILE A 106 0.32 -10.17 2.05
N PHE A 107 -1.00 -10.04 2.12
CA PHE A 107 -1.82 -10.63 3.16
C PHE A 107 -2.47 -11.97 2.78
N GLY A 108 -2.20 -12.48 1.57
CA GLY A 108 -2.58 -13.83 1.18
C GLY A 108 -4.05 -14.01 0.82
N THR A 109 -4.80 -12.93 0.64
CA THR A 109 -6.10 -13.02 -0.05
C THR A 109 -5.80 -13.07 -1.55
N GLU A 110 -6.06 -14.20 -2.21
CA GLU A 110 -6.11 -14.22 -3.67
C GLU A 110 -6.99 -13.05 -4.11
N ALA A 111 -6.44 -12.15 -4.94
CA ALA A 111 -7.19 -11.04 -5.50
C ALA A 111 -8.41 -11.67 -6.19
N ILE A 112 -9.59 -11.49 -5.59
CA ILE A 112 -10.83 -12.07 -6.10
C ILE A 112 -10.98 -11.45 -7.50
N PRO A 113 -10.87 -12.24 -8.58
CA PRO A 113 -11.14 -11.71 -9.91
C PRO A 113 -12.57 -11.17 -9.90
N PRO A 114 -12.90 -10.15 -10.71
CA PRO A 114 -14.30 -9.75 -10.87
C PRO A 114 -15.02 -10.87 -11.63
N GLU A 115 -15.40 -11.94 -10.93
CA GLU A 115 -16.33 -12.93 -11.43
C GLU A 115 -17.75 -12.42 -11.21
N GLU A 116 -18.53 -12.49 -12.28
CA GLU A 116 -19.95 -12.22 -12.28
C GLU A 116 -20.65 -13.04 -11.18
N PRO A 117 -21.65 -12.50 -10.47
CA PRO A 117 -22.28 -13.21 -9.37
C PRO A 117 -23.09 -14.40 -9.91
N GLU A 118 -22.50 -15.60 -9.89
CA GLU A 118 -23.27 -16.84 -9.91
C GLU A 118 -23.86 -17.04 -8.51
N VAL A 119 -25.16 -16.82 -8.42
CA VAL A 119 -25.94 -16.92 -7.18
C VAL A 119 -26.21 -18.40 -6.88
N GLU A 120 -25.28 -19.06 -6.21
CA GLU A 120 -25.57 -20.31 -5.50
C GLU A 120 -26.09 -20.01 -4.08
N PRO A 121 -27.07 -20.79 -3.55
CA PRO A 121 -27.70 -20.51 -2.28
C PRO A 121 -26.71 -20.69 -1.11
N PRO A 122 -26.82 -19.89 -0.03
CA PRO A 122 -25.86 -19.93 1.06
C PRO A 122 -25.98 -21.26 1.81
N THR A 123 -24.91 -22.06 1.75
CA THR A 123 -24.64 -23.06 2.77
C THR A 123 -24.19 -22.31 4.03
N PRO A 124 -24.60 -22.69 5.25
CA PRO A 124 -24.05 -22.09 6.47
C PRO A 124 -22.56 -22.47 6.60
N GLY A 125 -21.69 -21.65 5.99
CA GLY A 125 -20.26 -21.85 5.85
C GLY A 125 -19.44 -21.28 7.02
N GLU A 126 -18.27 -21.86 7.23
CA GLU A 126 -17.39 -21.75 8.38
C GLU A 126 -16.87 -20.34 8.72
N PRO A 127 -16.41 -20.09 9.96
CA PRO A 127 -15.84 -18.81 10.39
C PRO A 127 -14.70 -18.28 9.50
N GLU A 128 -14.00 -19.13 8.75
CA GLU A 128 -12.94 -18.75 7.82
C GLU A 128 -13.45 -17.98 6.58
N GLU A 129 -14.64 -18.30 6.05
CA GLU A 129 -15.23 -17.58 4.91
C GLU A 129 -15.66 -16.16 5.29
N ALA A 130 -16.23 -15.98 6.49
CA ALA A 130 -16.64 -14.65 6.95
C ALA A 130 -15.45 -13.69 7.13
N LEU A 131 -14.33 -14.22 7.61
CA LEU A 131 -13.12 -13.46 7.88
C LEU A 131 -12.42 -12.99 6.58
N SER A 132 -12.33 -13.87 5.59
CA SER A 132 -11.76 -13.53 4.27
C SER A 132 -12.54 -12.41 3.56
N VAL A 133 -13.88 -12.40 3.69
CA VAL A 133 -14.73 -11.31 3.17
C VAL A 133 -14.44 -9.99 3.89
N GLU A 134 -14.23 -10.02 5.20
CA GLU A 134 -13.88 -8.82 5.99
C GLU A 134 -12.50 -8.28 5.61
N ILE A 135 -11.49 -9.14 5.41
CA ILE A 135 -10.18 -8.76 4.90
C ILE A 135 -10.28 -8.07 3.54
N ALA A 136 -11.01 -8.67 2.60
CA ALA A 136 -11.20 -8.11 1.27
C ALA A 136 -11.87 -6.71 1.32
N SER A 137 -12.89 -6.54 2.17
CA SER A 137 -13.55 -5.25 2.37
C SER A 137 -12.60 -4.18 2.91
N LEU A 138 -11.73 -4.52 3.86
CA LEU A 138 -10.75 -3.59 4.41
C LEU A 138 -9.68 -3.20 3.38
N ILE A 139 -9.25 -4.13 2.54
CA ILE A 139 -8.31 -3.86 1.45
C ILE A 139 -8.94 -2.89 0.43
N GLU A 140 -10.20 -3.09 0.06
CA GLU A 140 -10.93 -2.20 -0.84
C GLU A 140 -11.07 -0.78 -0.22
N GLU A 141 -11.43 -0.70 1.06
CA GLU A 141 -11.54 0.58 1.77
C GLU A 141 -10.19 1.32 1.84
N ALA A 142 -9.09 0.60 2.07
CA ALA A 142 -7.74 1.15 2.04
C ALA A 142 -7.41 1.75 0.66
N GLN A 143 -7.74 1.06 -0.43
CA GLN A 143 -7.56 1.58 -1.79
C GLN A 143 -8.36 2.87 -2.02
N GLN A 144 -9.61 2.95 -1.55
CA GLN A 144 -10.43 4.14 -1.69
C GLN A 144 -9.83 5.35 -0.98
N HIS A 145 -9.36 5.19 0.26
CA HIS A 145 -8.68 6.26 1.00
C HIS A 145 -7.38 6.69 0.33
N TYR A 146 -6.60 5.73 -0.17
CA TYR A 146 -5.39 6.04 -0.92
C TYR A 146 -5.69 6.88 -2.17
N ASP A 147 -6.71 6.53 -2.95
CA ASP A 147 -7.07 7.27 -4.16
C ASP A 147 -7.54 8.69 -3.85
N ARG A 148 -8.36 8.87 -2.81
CA ARG A 148 -8.78 10.21 -2.35
C ARG A 148 -7.58 11.02 -1.88
N ALA A 149 -6.65 10.42 -1.12
CA ALA A 149 -5.41 11.07 -0.73
C ALA A 149 -4.61 11.55 -1.97
N GLN A 150 -4.45 10.70 -3.00
CA GLN A 150 -3.79 11.10 -4.24
C GLN A 150 -4.52 12.23 -4.98
N GLN A 151 -5.85 12.27 -4.93
CA GLN A 151 -6.64 13.36 -5.51
C GLN A 151 -6.41 14.69 -4.79
N TYR A 152 -6.44 14.70 -3.45
CA TYR A 152 -6.15 15.89 -2.65
C TYR A 152 -4.72 16.38 -2.86
N LEU A 153 -3.74 15.45 -2.93
CA LEU A 153 -2.35 15.78 -3.22
C LEU A 153 -2.19 16.47 -4.59
N LYS A 154 -2.88 15.96 -5.63
CA LYS A 154 -2.90 16.58 -6.96
C LYS A 154 -3.56 17.96 -6.96
N ALA A 155 -4.59 18.15 -6.14
CA ALA A 155 -5.27 19.42 -5.98
C ALA A 155 -4.49 20.43 -5.11
N GLY A 156 -3.41 20.00 -4.45
CA GLY A 156 -2.64 20.81 -3.51
C GLY A 156 -3.34 21.01 -2.16
N ASP A 157 -4.36 20.20 -1.86
CA ASP A 157 -5.05 20.20 -0.58
C ASP A 157 -4.33 19.29 0.41
N TRP A 158 -3.43 19.88 1.19
CA TRP A 158 -2.65 19.15 2.18
C TRP A 158 -3.48 18.69 3.38
N THR A 159 -4.63 19.33 3.65
CA THR A 159 -5.47 18.98 4.80
C THR A 159 -6.26 17.73 4.47
N GLY A 160 -6.98 17.72 3.34
CA GLY A 160 -7.69 16.53 2.87
C GLY A 160 -6.75 15.35 2.62
N TYR A 161 -5.53 15.61 2.12
CA TYR A 161 -4.51 14.57 1.99
C TYR A 161 -4.16 13.92 3.34
N GLY A 162 -3.95 14.72 4.39
CA GLY A 162 -3.64 14.22 5.72
C GLY A 162 -4.80 13.42 6.34
N GLU A 163 -6.03 13.90 6.19
CA GLU A 163 -7.24 13.23 6.69
C GLU A 163 -7.43 11.85 6.04
N GLU A 164 -7.28 11.75 4.73
CA GLU A 164 -7.38 10.47 4.01
C GLU A 164 -6.22 9.53 4.34
N LEU A 165 -5.03 10.04 4.64
CA LEU A 165 -3.92 9.21 5.14
C LEU A 165 -4.18 8.66 6.54
N ASP A 166 -4.76 9.46 7.43
CA ASP A 166 -5.13 9.01 8.77
C ASP A 166 -6.23 7.94 8.70
N ALA A 167 -7.22 8.11 7.81
CA ALA A 167 -8.25 7.12 7.56
C ALA A 167 -7.69 5.83 6.95
N LEU A 168 -6.82 5.95 5.93
CA LEU A 168 -6.08 4.81 5.37
C LEU A 168 -5.33 4.05 6.45
N LYS A 169 -4.62 4.77 7.34
CA LYS A 169 -3.90 4.15 8.45
C LYS A 169 -4.85 3.38 9.37
N ALA A 170 -6.00 3.95 9.71
CA ALA A 170 -6.97 3.30 10.59
C ALA A 170 -7.48 1.97 10.00
N VAL A 171 -7.78 1.94 8.70
CA VAL A 171 -8.19 0.72 7.98
C VAL A 171 -7.06 -0.31 7.97
N LEU A 172 -5.83 0.11 7.68
CA LEU A 172 -4.67 -0.79 7.68
C LEU A 172 -4.34 -1.32 9.08
N ASP A 173 -4.59 -0.54 10.15
CA ASP A 173 -4.44 -1.01 11.53
C ASP A 173 -5.45 -2.13 11.83
N GLN A 174 -6.71 -1.99 11.42
CA GLN A 174 -7.74 -3.03 11.58
C GLN A 174 -7.37 -4.29 10.79
N LEU A 175 -6.95 -4.13 9.54
CA LEU A 175 -6.49 -5.21 8.69
C LEU A 175 -5.32 -5.98 9.33
N ALA A 176 -4.35 -5.26 9.89
CA ALA A 176 -3.21 -5.88 10.55
C ALA A 176 -3.57 -6.60 11.86
N GLU A 177 -4.55 -6.10 12.61
CA GLU A 177 -5.06 -6.75 13.84
C GLU A 177 -5.76 -8.07 13.49
N LEU A 178 -6.63 -8.04 12.48
CA LEU A 178 -7.42 -9.19 12.05
C LEU A 178 -6.54 -10.35 11.53
N ILE A 179 -5.46 -10.04 10.79
CA ILE A 179 -4.50 -11.04 10.31
C ILE A 179 -3.61 -11.59 11.44
N ALA A 180 -3.31 -10.75 12.44
CA ALA A 180 -2.55 -11.19 13.61
C ALA A 180 -3.34 -12.18 14.48
N GLU A 181 -4.67 -12.12 14.47
CA GLU A 181 -5.55 -13.06 15.15
C GLU A 181 -5.65 -14.42 14.43
N GLU A 182 -5.50 -14.49 13.10
CA GLU A 182 -5.42 -15.78 12.37
C GLU A 182 -4.14 -16.57 12.64
N THR A 183 -3.02 -15.89 12.88
CA THR A 183 -1.69 -16.52 13.00
C THR A 183 -1.31 -16.91 14.43
N GLY A 184 -2.19 -16.67 15.42
CA GLY A 184 -1.97 -16.92 16.85
C GLY A 184 -2.76 -18.10 17.40
#